data_AF-A0A2Z7D682-F1
#
_entry.id   AF-A0A2Z7D682-F1
#
_cell.length_a   1.000
_cell.length_b   1.000
_cell.length_c   1.000
_cell.angle_alpha   90.00
_cell.angle_beta   90.00
_cell.angle_gamma   90.00
#
_symmetry.space_group_name_H-M   'P 1'
#
loop_
_entity.id
_entity.type
_entity.pdbx_description
1 polymer ?
#
loop_
_entity_poly.entity_id
_entity_poly.type
_entity_poly.pdbx_seq_one_letter_code
_entity_poly.pdbx_strand_id
1 'polypeptide(L)'
;MRIRSDKRPNRNNDRKVLVAEESNKNWADSDSDSTSSSCSSSDSEPEEVHCLMADQTTTQDEVFYFSNCEFTREDLINALNEMIHEYRKLSQTFEEVKDENNGLKNSSVESSVRVDAQLANLWRVGL
;
A
#
# COMPACT_ATOMS: atom_id res chain seq x y z
N MET A 1 -22.59 -57.34 29.37
CA MET A 1 -21.78 -56.46 30.24
C MET A 1 -21.06 -55.45 29.35
N ARG A 2 -21.42 -54.17 29.53
CA ARG A 2 -20.74 -52.89 29.17
C ARG A 2 -19.84 -52.78 27.91
N ILE A 3 -20.27 -51.90 27.02
CA ILE A 3 -19.58 -51.32 25.85
C ILE A 3 -18.32 -50.56 26.28
N ARG A 4 -17.25 -50.61 25.48
CA ARG A 4 -16.21 -49.56 25.44
C ARG A 4 -15.90 -49.22 23.99
N SER A 5 -16.40 -48.08 23.55
CA SER A 5 -16.04 -47.43 22.30
C SER A 5 -14.66 -46.79 22.50
N ASP A 6 -13.61 -47.33 21.88
CA ASP A 6 -12.30 -46.68 21.90
C ASP A 6 -12.34 -45.45 20.99
N LYS A 7 -12.40 -44.31 21.68
CA LYS A 7 -12.51 -42.95 21.17
C LYS A 7 -11.13 -42.52 20.68
N ARG A 8 -10.96 -42.36 19.36
CA ARG A 8 -9.78 -41.73 18.76
C ARG A 8 -9.62 -40.29 19.30
N PRO A 9 -8.48 -39.90 19.88
CA PRO A 9 -8.25 -38.53 20.27
C PRO A 9 -8.00 -37.66 19.04
N ASN A 10 -9.08 -36.95 18.69
CA ASN A 10 -9.17 -35.59 18.16
C ASN A 10 -7.93 -34.96 17.49
N ARG A 11 -8.15 -34.56 16.24
CA ARG A 11 -7.37 -33.68 15.35
C ARG A 11 -7.26 -32.26 15.91
N ASN A 12 -6.13 -31.93 16.53
CA ASN A 12 -5.74 -30.56 16.84
C ASN A 12 -4.76 -30.06 15.79
N ASN A 13 -5.33 -29.46 14.74
CA ASN A 13 -4.60 -28.58 13.85
C ASN A 13 -4.48 -27.24 14.57
N ASP A 14 -3.30 -26.91 15.09
CA ASP A 14 -2.99 -25.56 15.58
C ASP A 14 -2.87 -24.59 14.39
N ARG A 15 -3.99 -24.36 13.71
CA ARG A 15 -4.14 -23.22 12.80
C ARG A 15 -4.29 -21.99 13.66
N LYS A 16 -3.16 -21.33 13.94
CA LYS A 16 -3.16 -19.93 14.37
C LYS A 16 -3.56 -19.10 13.16
N VAL A 17 -4.86 -19.03 12.89
CA VAL A 17 -5.42 -18.08 11.92
C VAL A 17 -5.32 -16.72 12.58
N LEU A 18 -4.29 -15.95 12.20
CA LEU A 18 -4.32 -14.52 12.40
C LEU A 18 -5.40 -13.99 11.46
N VAL A 19 -6.59 -13.73 12.01
CA VAL A 19 -7.60 -12.91 11.34
C VAL A 19 -7.03 -11.50 11.35
N ALA A 20 -6.41 -11.08 10.25
CA ALA A 20 -6.18 -9.68 10.00
C ALA A 20 -7.57 -9.07 9.72
N GLU A 21 -7.98 -8.15 10.58
CA GLU A 21 -9.20 -7.38 10.43
C GLU A 21 -9.07 -6.53 9.14
N GLU A 22 -9.72 -6.97 8.08
CA GLU A 22 -9.85 -6.20 6.84
C GLU A 22 -10.85 -5.06 7.09
N SER A 23 -10.32 -3.85 7.24
CA SER A 23 -11.18 -2.66 7.32
C SER A 23 -11.85 -2.43 5.97
N ASN A 24 -13.10 -2.86 5.84
CA ASN A 24 -13.97 -2.52 4.74
C ASN A 24 -14.30 -1.02 4.83
N LYS A 25 -13.44 -0.19 4.23
CA LYS A 25 -13.77 1.20 3.88
C LYS A 25 -14.66 1.15 2.65
N ASN A 26 -15.94 1.01 2.96
CA ASN A 26 -17.07 1.42 2.17
C ASN A 26 -16.87 2.84 1.64
N TRP A 27 -16.30 2.94 0.45
CA TRP A 27 -16.46 4.11 -0.41
C TRP A 27 -17.93 4.14 -0.82
N ALA A 28 -18.69 5.07 -0.26
CA ALA A 28 -20.01 5.36 -0.79
C ALA A 28 -19.81 5.86 -2.23
N ASP A 29 -20.29 5.07 -3.18
CA ASP A 29 -20.66 5.53 -4.52
C ASP A 29 -21.77 6.56 -4.31
N SER A 30 -21.41 7.83 -4.24
CA SER A 30 -22.38 8.91 -4.42
C SER A 30 -22.48 9.15 -5.92
N ASP A 31 -23.31 8.33 -6.57
CA ASP A 31 -23.92 8.64 -7.85
C ASP A 31 -24.69 9.96 -7.69
N SER A 32 -23.99 11.08 -7.91
CA SER A 32 -24.65 12.37 -8.08
C SER A 32 -25.24 12.36 -9.48
N ASP A 33 -26.47 11.87 -9.55
CA ASP A 33 -27.33 11.96 -10.71
C ASP A 33 -27.34 13.41 -11.22
N SER A 34 -27.04 13.54 -12.50
CA SER A 34 -27.03 14.80 -13.23
C SER A 34 -28.38 15.51 -13.11
N THR A 35 -28.45 16.60 -12.36
CA THR A 35 -29.61 17.50 -12.44
C THR A 35 -29.49 18.32 -13.71
N SER A 36 -30.24 17.87 -14.71
CA SER A 36 -30.55 18.51 -15.98
C SER A 36 -30.75 20.03 -15.86
N SER A 37 -29.96 20.77 -16.62
CA SER A 37 -30.20 22.16 -17.00
C SER A 37 -31.54 22.29 -17.72
N SER A 38 -32.55 22.86 -17.04
CA SER A 38 -33.76 23.32 -17.70
C SER A 38 -33.59 24.81 -18.03
N CYS A 39 -33.10 25.09 -19.24
CA CYS A 39 -33.30 26.40 -19.87
C CYS A 39 -34.78 26.53 -20.23
N SER A 40 -35.52 27.42 -19.56
CA SER A 40 -36.85 27.82 -20.00
C SER A 40 -36.97 29.34 -19.99
N SER A 41 -37.31 29.86 -21.16
CA SER A 41 -37.28 31.26 -21.56
C SER A 41 -38.46 32.10 -21.05
N SER A 42 -38.16 33.36 -20.74
CA SER A 42 -38.96 34.59 -20.71
C SER A 42 -40.49 34.51 -20.85
N ASP A 43 -41.21 35.17 -19.93
CA ASP A 43 -41.83 36.49 -20.17
C ASP A 43 -42.52 37.00 -18.88
N SER A 44 -42.00 38.05 -18.26
CA SER A 44 -42.71 38.79 -17.20
C SER A 44 -42.14 40.21 -17.10
N GLU A 45 -43.04 41.17 -17.33
CA GLU A 45 -42.87 42.64 -17.23
C GLU A 45 -42.34 43.10 -15.85
N PRO A 46 -41.77 44.31 -15.73
CA PRO A 46 -40.96 44.69 -14.58
C PRO A 46 -41.81 45.11 -13.38
N GLU A 47 -41.88 44.27 -12.34
CA GLU A 47 -42.31 44.70 -11.02
C GLU A 47 -41.12 45.40 -10.32
N GLU A 48 -41.26 46.71 -10.11
CA GLU A 48 -40.31 47.60 -9.47
C GLU A 48 -40.08 47.20 -7.99
N VAL A 49 -39.05 46.40 -7.73
CA VAL A 49 -38.51 46.20 -6.37
C VAL A 49 -37.04 46.59 -6.35
N HIS A 50 -36.81 47.85 -5.98
CA HIS A 50 -35.51 48.35 -5.54
C HIS A 50 -35.06 47.60 -4.28
N CYS A 51 -34.39 46.45 -4.45
CA CYS A 51 -33.66 45.80 -3.38
C CYS A 51 -32.27 46.44 -3.28
N LEU A 52 -32.18 47.37 -2.32
CA LEU A 52 -31.00 48.02 -1.80
C LEU A 52 -29.79 47.07 -1.70
N MET A 53 -28.72 47.43 -2.41
CA MET A 53 -27.35 47.02 -2.11
C MET A 53 -27.05 47.43 -0.67
N ALA A 54 -27.04 46.46 0.25
CA ALA A 54 -26.55 46.65 1.60
C ALA A 54 -25.26 45.85 1.77
N ASP A 55 -24.16 46.58 1.89
CA ASP A 55 -22.84 46.10 2.23
C ASP A 55 -22.90 45.22 3.48
N GLN A 56 -22.72 43.91 3.32
CA GLN A 56 -22.44 43.00 4.44
C GLN A 56 -21.05 42.39 4.24
N THR A 57 -20.08 43.21 4.64
CA THR A 57 -18.71 42.88 4.99
C THR A 57 -18.67 41.84 6.12
N THR A 58 -18.94 40.57 5.86
CA THR A 58 -18.74 39.51 6.87
C THR A 58 -18.40 38.17 6.24
N THR A 59 -17.09 37.97 6.03
CA THR A 59 -16.36 36.81 6.54
C THR A 59 -17.01 35.43 6.32
N GLN A 60 -16.76 34.80 5.17
CA GLN A 60 -16.50 33.36 5.13
C GLN A 60 -16.03 32.82 3.78
N ASP A 61 -15.87 33.65 2.75
CA ASP A 61 -15.27 33.21 1.50
C ASP A 61 -13.76 33.50 1.48
N GLU A 62 -13.07 33.12 2.57
CA GLU A 62 -11.70 32.66 2.43
C GLU A 62 -11.79 31.30 1.70
N VAL A 63 -12.17 31.36 0.43
CA VAL A 63 -11.82 30.31 -0.52
C VAL A 63 -10.32 30.30 -0.42
N PHE A 64 -9.81 29.33 0.32
CA PHE A 64 -8.47 28.84 0.12
C PHE A 64 -8.46 28.40 -1.34
N TYR A 65 -8.23 29.35 -2.24
CA TYR A 65 -7.54 29.11 -3.48
C TYR A 65 -6.21 28.58 -2.99
N PHE A 66 -6.19 27.28 -2.66
CA PHE A 66 -5.02 26.46 -2.83
C PHE A 66 -4.53 26.89 -4.20
N SER A 67 -3.50 27.75 -4.23
CA SER A 67 -2.75 27.98 -5.44
C SER A 67 -2.46 26.58 -5.91
N ASN A 68 -3.11 26.16 -6.99
CA ASN A 68 -2.84 24.89 -7.64
C ASN A 68 -1.33 24.90 -7.75
N CYS A 69 -0.68 24.07 -6.91
CA CYS A 69 0.76 24.01 -6.89
C CYS A 69 1.17 23.84 -8.35
N GLU A 70 2.16 24.60 -8.81
CA GLU A 70 2.61 24.78 -10.19
C GLU A 70 3.11 23.45 -10.80
N PHE A 71 2.19 22.50 -10.88
CA PHE A 71 2.45 21.11 -11.12
C PHE A 71 1.42 20.68 -12.12
N THR A 72 1.91 20.52 -13.34
CA THR A 72 1.08 20.06 -14.43
C THR A 72 0.69 18.60 -14.15
N ARG A 73 -0.39 18.16 -14.78
CA ARG A 73 -0.78 16.74 -14.73
C ARG A 73 0.35 15.86 -15.24
N GLU A 74 1.10 16.37 -16.21
CA GLU A 74 2.27 15.76 -16.82
C GLU A 74 3.41 15.60 -15.81
N ASP A 75 3.67 16.60 -14.98
CA ASP A 75 4.68 16.50 -13.93
C ASP A 75 4.34 15.41 -12.91
N LEU A 76 3.06 15.24 -12.58
CA LEU A 76 2.60 14.17 -11.68
C LEU A 76 2.83 12.79 -12.27
N ILE A 77 2.46 12.63 -13.54
CA ILE A 77 2.64 11.37 -14.26
C ILE A 77 4.13 11.03 -14.35
N ASN A 78 4.99 12.02 -14.64
CA ASN A 78 6.43 11.82 -14.68
C ASN A 78 6.99 11.44 -13.30
N ALA A 79 6.63 12.16 -12.24
CA ALA A 79 7.09 11.85 -10.89
C ALA A 79 6.70 10.41 -10.47
N LEU A 80 5.48 9.99 -10.79
CA LEU A 80 5.01 8.63 -10.52
C LEU A 80 5.80 7.59 -11.34
N ASN A 81 6.06 7.85 -12.62
CA ASN A 81 6.85 6.96 -13.47
C ASN A 81 8.29 6.81 -12.97
N GLU A 82 8.93 7.92 -12.58
CA GLU A 82 10.28 7.89 -11.99
C GLU A 82 10.31 7.08 -10.69
N MET A 83 9.31 7.26 -9.81
CA MET A 83 9.22 6.46 -8.59
C MET A 83 9.07 4.97 -8.87
N ILE A 84 8.24 4.58 -9.84
CA ILE A 84 8.08 3.18 -10.25
C ILE A 84 9.40 2.62 -10.80
N HIS A 85 10.12 3.41 -11.58
CA HIS A 85 11.41 3.02 -12.14
C HIS A 85 12.46 2.78 -11.04
N GLU A 86 12.61 3.73 -10.13
CA GLU A 86 13.56 3.60 -9.01
C GLU A 86 13.18 2.46 -8.08
N TYR A 87 11.89 2.25 -7.80
CA TYR A 87 11.43 1.10 -7.03
C TYR A 87 11.81 -0.23 -7.71
N ARG A 88 11.62 -0.34 -9.03
CA ARG A 88 11.99 -1.54 -9.80
C ARG A 88 13.49 -1.81 -9.70
N LYS A 89 14.31 -0.77 -9.87
CA LYS A 89 15.76 -0.85 -9.76
C LYS A 89 16.17 -1.30 -8.35
N LEU A 90 15.57 -0.71 -7.33
CA LEU A 90 15.85 -1.04 -5.93
C LEU A 90 15.44 -2.49 -5.61
N SER A 91 14.28 -2.94 -6.10
CA SER A 91 13.83 -4.33 -6.00
C SER A 91 14.79 -5.31 -6.66
N GLN A 92 15.34 -4.96 -7.83
CA GLN A 92 16.34 -5.80 -8.50
C GLN A 92 17.63 -5.90 -7.67
N THR A 93 18.18 -4.76 -7.23
CA THR A 93 19.40 -4.75 -6.42
C THR A 93 19.23 -5.50 -5.10
N PHE A 94 18.03 -5.51 -4.52
CA PHE A 94 17.74 -6.29 -3.32
C PHE A 94 17.83 -7.80 -3.56
N GLU A 95 17.29 -8.28 -4.69
CA GLU A 95 17.41 -9.69 -5.07
C GLU A 95 18.86 -10.09 -5.35
N GLU A 96 19.63 -9.26 -6.06
CA GLU A 96 21.05 -9.46 -6.31
C GLU A 96 21.86 -9.57 -4.99
N VAL A 97 21.64 -8.64 -4.04
CA VAL A 97 22.30 -8.66 -2.74
C VAL A 97 21.92 -9.90 -1.91
N LYS A 98 20.67 -10.34 -2.00
CA LYS A 98 20.22 -11.56 -1.31
C LYS A 98 20.94 -12.80 -1.86
N ASP A 99 21.10 -12.88 -3.17
CA ASP A 99 21.80 -13.98 -3.83
C ASP A 99 23.30 -13.98 -3.50
N GLU A 100 23.95 -12.82 -3.53
CA GLU A 100 25.35 -12.66 -3.12
C GLU A 100 25.56 -13.08 -1.67
N ASN A 101 24.70 -12.64 -0.75
CA ASN A 101 24.78 -13.00 0.66
C ASN A 101 24.65 -14.53 0.87
N ASN A 102 23.74 -15.17 0.14
CA ASN A 102 23.62 -16.63 0.17
C ASN A 102 24.89 -17.31 -0.37
N GLY A 103 25.46 -16.79 -1.47
CA GLY A 103 26.74 -17.27 -2.01
C GLY A 103 27.90 -17.16 -1.00
N LEU A 104 28.01 -16.03 -0.32
CA LEU A 104 29.03 -15.80 0.72
C LEU A 104 28.87 -16.73 1.91
N LYS A 105 27.64 -16.98 2.37
CA LYS A 105 27.36 -17.95 3.44
C LYS A 105 27.79 -19.35 3.04
N ASN A 106 27.50 -19.78 1.82
CA ASN A 106 27.91 -21.10 1.32
C ASN A 106 29.43 -21.22 1.26
N SER A 107 30.12 -20.18 0.75
CA SER A 107 31.59 -20.13 0.73
C SER A 107 32.20 -20.17 2.14
N SER A 108 31.60 -19.45 3.10
CA SER A 108 32.02 -19.48 4.50
C SER A 108 31.91 -20.89 5.10
N VAL A 109 30.78 -21.57 4.87
CA VAL A 109 30.58 -22.95 5.33
C VAL A 109 31.59 -23.90 4.67
N GLU A 110 31.77 -23.82 3.35
CA GLU A 110 32.74 -24.65 2.64
C GLU A 110 34.17 -24.46 3.13
N SER A 111 34.57 -23.21 3.42
CA SER A 111 35.88 -22.91 3.97
C SER A 111 36.06 -23.49 5.37
N SER A 112 35.04 -23.43 6.24
CA SER A 112 35.07 -24.06 7.57
C SER A 112 35.21 -25.57 7.45
N VAL A 113 34.40 -26.21 6.59
CA VAL A 113 34.48 -27.66 6.35
C VAL A 113 35.86 -28.07 5.84
N ARG A 114 36.48 -27.25 4.98
CA ARG A 114 37.84 -27.48 4.48
C ARG A 114 38.89 -27.43 5.60
N VAL A 115 38.79 -26.45 6.50
CA VAL A 115 39.70 -26.33 7.66
C VAL A 115 39.50 -27.49 8.62
N ASP A 116 38.26 -27.85 8.92
CA ASP A 116 37.93 -28.98 9.81
C ASP A 116 38.49 -30.30 9.26
N ALA A 117 38.35 -30.52 7.94
CA ALA A 117 38.93 -31.69 7.28
C ALA A 117 40.47 -31.69 7.34
N GLN A 118 41.12 -30.53 7.19
CA GLN A 118 42.58 -30.42 7.31
C GLN A 118 43.05 -30.74 8.74
N LEU A 119 42.37 -30.21 9.76
CA LEU A 119 42.68 -30.51 11.15
C LEU A 119 42.49 -32.00 11.46
N ALA A 120 41.37 -32.60 11.02
CA ALA A 120 41.12 -34.02 11.21
C ALA A 120 42.19 -34.91 10.55
N ASN A 121 42.72 -34.49 9.40
CA ASN A 121 43.83 -35.19 8.75
C ASN A 121 45.13 -35.07 9.56
N LEU A 122 45.47 -33.88 10.10
CA LEU A 122 46.65 -33.68 10.95
C LEU A 122 46.62 -34.58 12.20
N TRP A 123 45.47 -34.64 12.88
CA TRP A 123 45.27 -35.56 14.01
C TRP A 123 45.43 -37.03 13.61
N ARG A 124 45.03 -37.41 12.39
CA ARG A 124 45.14 -38.79 11.90
C ARG A 124 46.58 -39.21 11.60
N VAL A 125 47.42 -38.29 11.10
CA VAL A 125 48.84 -38.59 10.81
C VAL A 125 49.76 -38.42 12.02
N GLY A 126 49.21 -38.12 13.20
CA GLY A 126 49.94 -38.20 14.47
C GLY A 126 51.01 -37.12 14.63
N LEU A 127 50.69 -35.89 14.20
CA LEU A 127 51.42 -34.69 14.63
C LEU A 127 51.05 -34.31 16.06
#